data_AF-A0A926CR94-F1
#
_entry.id   AF-A0A926CR94-F1
#
_cell.length_a   1.000
_cell.length_b   1.000
_cell.length_c   1.000
_cell.angle_alpha   90.00
_cell.angle_beta   90.00
_cell.angle_gamma   90.00
#
_symmetry.space_group_name_H-M   'P 1'
#
loop_
_entity.id
_entity.type
_entity.pdbx_description
1 polymer ?
#
loop_
_entity_poly.entity_id
_entity_poly.type
_entity_poly.pdbx_seq_one_letter_code
_entity_poly.pdbx_strand_id
1 'polypeptide(L)'
;MTDKELFEVELTAMAHGGSALGRHEKRTVFIPYTIPGERVLARITKDRGRIAFAEGVKLVEASTDRVYPRCPHFGPGRCGRCHWQHIDYEA
;
A
#
# COMPACT_ATOMS: atom_id res chain seq x y z
N MET A 1 13.45 12.84 14.34
CA MET A 1 12.46 11.96 13.69
C MET A 1 11.39 12.87 13.13
N THR A 2 11.47 13.19 11.85
CA THR A 2 10.56 14.16 11.23
C THR A 2 9.17 13.56 11.24
N ASP A 3 8.23 14.25 11.89
CA ASP A 3 6.82 13.91 11.88
C ASP A 3 6.32 14.11 10.45
N LYS A 4 6.43 13.06 9.64
CA LYS A 4 5.91 13.07 8.29
C LYS A 4 4.42 12.85 8.41
N GLU A 5 3.68 13.91 8.13
CA GLU A 5 2.23 14.00 8.21
C GLU A 5 1.56 12.79 7.54
N LEU A 6 0.59 12.20 8.24
CA LEU A 6 -0.21 11.10 7.74
C LEU A 6 -1.29 11.64 6.81
N PHE A 7 -1.56 10.94 5.73
CA PHE A 7 -2.61 11.31 4.78
C PHE A 7 -3.42 10.09 4.37
N GLU A 8 -4.69 10.30 4.09
CA GLU A 8 -5.54 9.27 3.51
C GLU A 8 -5.41 9.25 2.00
N VAL A 9 -5.42 8.05 1.43
CA VAL A 9 -5.37 7.83 -0.02
C VAL A 9 -6.16 6.59 -0.41
N GLU A 10 -6.89 6.70 -1.51
CA GLU A 10 -7.54 5.59 -2.18
C GLU A 10 -6.59 4.95 -3.20
N LEU A 11 -6.52 3.63 -3.16
CA LEU A 11 -5.72 2.82 -4.06
C LEU A 11 -6.57 2.41 -5.27
N THR A 12 -6.06 2.69 -6.47
CA THR A 12 -6.85 2.59 -7.71
C THR A 12 -6.30 1.58 -8.71
N ALA A 13 -5.01 1.22 -8.60
CA ALA A 13 -4.41 0.24 -9.50
C ALA A 13 -3.24 -0.50 -8.84
N MET A 14 -2.99 -1.73 -9.29
CA MET A 14 -1.77 -2.46 -8.96
C MET A 14 -0.59 -1.91 -9.75
N ALA A 15 0.55 -1.80 -9.08
CA ALA A 15 1.85 -1.50 -9.67
C ALA A 15 2.72 -2.76 -9.69
N HIS A 16 3.72 -2.74 -10.57
CA HIS A 16 4.74 -3.79 -10.60
C HIS A 16 5.46 -3.87 -9.24
N GLY A 17 5.77 -5.08 -8.79
CA GLY A 17 6.45 -5.30 -7.52
C GLY A 17 5.55 -5.41 -6.29
N GLY A 18 4.21 -5.50 -6.44
CA GLY A 18 3.30 -5.80 -5.33
C GLY A 18 2.94 -4.60 -4.46
N SER A 19 3.00 -3.40 -5.05
CA SER A 19 2.43 -2.18 -4.47
C SER A 19 1.15 -1.83 -5.20
N ALA A 20 0.18 -1.23 -4.53
CA ALA A 20 -0.87 -0.48 -5.21
C ALA A 20 -0.47 1.00 -5.31
N LEU A 21 -1.16 1.74 -6.16
CA LEU A 21 -0.96 3.17 -6.34
C LEU A 21 -2.24 3.96 -6.14
N GLY A 22 -2.07 5.18 -5.64
CA GLY A 22 -3.11 6.20 -5.51
C GLY A 22 -2.58 7.57 -5.90
N ARG A 23 -3.44 8.58 -5.80
CA ARG A 23 -3.05 9.98 -6.05
C ARG A 23 -3.20 10.82 -4.79
N HIS A 24 -2.16 11.56 -4.45
CA HIS A 24 -2.16 12.52 -3.35
C HIS A 24 -1.37 13.76 -3.77
N GLU A 25 -1.96 14.94 -3.61
CA GLU A 25 -1.32 16.24 -3.92
C GLU A 25 -0.61 16.31 -5.29
N LYS A 26 -1.28 15.85 -6.35
CA LYS A 26 -0.76 15.78 -7.74
C LYS A 26 0.40 14.79 -7.96
N ARG A 27 0.74 13.98 -6.95
CA ARG A 27 1.75 12.93 -7.02
C ARG A 27 1.07 11.56 -7.17
N THR A 28 1.70 10.66 -7.92
CA THR A 28 1.38 9.23 -7.85
C THR A 28 2.12 8.64 -6.66
N VAL A 29 1.38 8.02 -5.73
CA VAL A 29 1.95 7.42 -4.52
C VAL A 29 1.88 5.92 -4.63
N PHE A 30 3.03 5.24 -4.47
CA PHE A 30 3.12 3.78 -4.42
C PHE A 30 3.17 3.30 -2.98
N ILE A 31 2.32 2.32 -2.65
CA ILE A 31 2.19 1.78 -1.29
C ILE A 31 2.25 0.25 -1.34
N PRO A 32 3.28 -0.39 -0.77
CA PRO A 32 3.38 -1.84 -0.71
C PRO A 32 2.33 -2.44 0.23
N TYR A 33 1.97 -3.71 0.02
CA TYR A 33 1.03 -4.46 0.87
C TYR A 33 -0.40 -3.88 0.94
N THR A 34 -0.77 -3.15 -0.12
CA THR A 34 -2.12 -2.62 -0.34
C THR A 34 -2.61 -3.03 -1.72
N ILE A 35 -3.93 -2.99 -1.92
CA ILE A 35 -4.60 -3.38 -3.15
C ILE A 35 -5.60 -2.32 -3.64
N PRO A 36 -5.97 -2.32 -4.94
CA PRO A 36 -7.04 -1.47 -5.46
C PRO A 36 -8.35 -1.65 -4.69
N GLY A 37 -9.09 -0.56 -4.55
CA GLY A 37 -10.33 -0.52 -3.78
C GLY A 37 -10.13 -0.26 -2.28
N GLU A 38 -8.89 -0.16 -1.80
CA GLU A 38 -8.60 0.19 -0.41
C GLU A 38 -8.53 1.69 -0.18
N ARG A 39 -8.90 2.10 1.03
CA ARG A 39 -8.51 3.40 1.59
C ARG A 39 -7.54 3.16 2.75
N VAL A 40 -6.39 3.83 2.71
CA VAL A 40 -5.37 3.68 3.74
C VAL A 40 -4.90 5.03 4.26
N LEU A 41 -4.52 5.06 5.53
CA LEU A 41 -3.72 6.11 6.11
C LEU A 41 -2.25 5.79 5.83
N ALA A 42 -1.55 6.67 5.13
CA ALA A 42 -0.21 6.45 4.63
C ALA A 42 0.78 7.51 5.10
N ARG A 43 2.07 7.17 5.03
CA ARG A 43 3.18 8.07 5.36
C ARG A 43 4.22 8.06 4.25
N ILE A 44 4.56 9.22 3.71
CA ILE A 44 5.56 9.34 2.63
C ILE A 44 6.94 8.90 3.16
N THR A 45 7.51 7.84 2.62
CA THR A 45 8.87 7.40 2.97
C THR A 45 9.90 8.07 2.05
N LYS A 46 9.57 8.29 0.78
CA LYS A 46 10.44 8.93 -0.21
C LYS A 46 9.64 9.76 -1.21
N ASP A 47 10.01 11.04 -1.39
CA ASP A 47 9.44 11.92 -2.42
C ASP A 47 10.43 12.08 -3.58
N ARG A 48 9.93 12.00 -4.82
CA ARG A 48 10.67 12.24 -6.08
C ARG A 48 9.93 13.20 -7.01
N GLY A 49 9.14 14.13 -6.46
CA GLY A 49 8.39 15.13 -7.21
C GLY A 49 7.05 14.58 -7.70
N ARG A 50 7.00 14.06 -8.93
CA ARG A 50 5.74 13.51 -9.52
C ARG A 50 5.36 12.15 -8.94
N ILE A 51 6.32 11.44 -8.36
CA ILE A 51 6.15 10.13 -7.76
C ILE A 51 6.61 10.19 -6.31
N ALA A 52 5.83 9.58 -5.43
CA ALA A 52 6.23 9.34 -4.05
C ALA A 52 6.06 7.85 -3.70
N PHE A 53 6.86 7.39 -2.74
CA PHE A 53 6.71 6.10 -2.10
C PHE A 53 6.24 6.34 -0.68
N ALA A 54 5.28 5.56 -0.24
CA ALA A 54 4.74 5.62 1.11
C ALA A 54 4.58 4.22 1.68
N GLU A 55 4.42 4.15 2.99
CA GLU A 55 3.99 2.94 3.69
C GLU A 55 2.56 3.11 4.17
N GLY A 56 1.77 2.04 4.13
CA GLY A 56 0.44 2.00 4.73
C GLY A 56 0.56 1.85 6.25
N VAL A 57 0.13 2.86 6.99
CA VAL A 57 0.15 2.89 8.46
C VAL A 57 -1.11 2.24 9.02
N LYS A 58 -2.26 2.46 8.38
CA LYS A 58 -3.54 1.88 8.80
C LYS A 58 -4.43 1.62 7.58
N LEU A 59 -5.08 0.46 7.55
CA LEU A 59 -6.18 0.19 6.62
C LEU A 59 -7.45 0.84 7.16
N VAL A 60 -8.00 1.80 6.42
CA VAL A 60 -9.23 2.52 6.78
C VAL A 60 -10.43 1.78 6.21
N GLU A 61 -10.37 1.41 4.94
CA GLU A 61 -11.37 0.58 4.26
C GLU A 61 -10.64 -0.52 3.47
N ALA A 62 -11.04 -1.76 3.70
CA ALA A 62 -10.51 -2.93 3.00
C ALA A 62 -11.23 -3.14 1.67
N SER A 63 -10.48 -3.56 0.65
CA SER A 63 -11.06 -4.05 -0.60
C SER A 63 -11.71 -5.41 -0.38
N THR A 64 -12.70 -5.73 -1.20
CA THR A 64 -13.37 -7.04 -1.23
C THR A 64 -12.43 -8.18 -1.55
N ASP A 65 -11.32 -7.88 -2.23
CA ASP A 65 -10.34 -8.86 -2.69
C ASP A 65 -9.24 -9.09 -1.64
N ARG A 66 -9.30 -8.42 -0.48
CA ARG A 66 -8.32 -8.65 0.59
C ARG A 66 -8.63 -9.96 1.30
N VAL A 67 -7.62 -10.82 1.38
CA VAL A 67 -7.65 -12.04 2.19
C VAL A 67 -6.56 -11.99 3.26
N TYR A 68 -6.73 -12.82 4.30
CA TYR A 68 -5.69 -13.01 5.29
C TYR A 68 -4.54 -13.86 4.70
N PRO A 69 -3.29 -13.40 4.77
CA PRO A 69 -2.16 -14.13 4.20
C PRO A 69 -1.93 -15.46 4.92
N ARG A 70 -1.67 -16.52 4.15
CA ARG A 70 -1.42 -17.87 4.69
C ARG A 70 -0.08 -17.96 5.43
N CYS A 71 0.93 -17.21 4.99
CA CYS A 71 2.25 -17.21 5.63
C CYS A 71 2.26 -16.27 6.86
N PRO A 72 2.61 -16.77 8.07
CA PRO A 72 2.67 -15.93 9.28
C PRO A 72 3.80 -14.90 9.26
N HIS A 73 4.74 -15.03 8.32
CA HIS A 73 5.84 -14.09 8.13
C HIS A 73 5.54 -13.01 7.08
N PHE A 74 4.34 -13.02 6.48
CA PHE A 74 3.95 -12.03 5.48
C PHE A 74 3.74 -10.65 6.10
N GLY A 75 4.20 -9.60 5.41
CA GLY A 75 3.81 -8.21 5.68
C GLY A 75 4.97 -7.23 5.84
N PRO A 76 4.65 -5.95 6.09
CA PRO A 76 5.64 -4.88 6.25
C PRO A 76 6.62 -5.18 7.38
N GLY A 77 7.92 -4.97 7.12
CA GLY A 77 8.99 -5.21 8.11
C GLY A 77 9.23 -6.68 8.46
N ARG A 78 8.61 -7.63 7.75
CA ARG A 78 8.78 -9.08 7.95
C ARG A 78 9.49 -9.72 6.75
N CYS A 79 9.13 -10.96 6.40
CA CYS A 79 9.71 -11.69 5.29
C CYS A 79 9.30 -11.04 3.95
N GLY A 80 10.22 -10.35 3.28
CA GLY A 80 9.98 -9.64 2.02
C GLY A 80 10.04 -10.52 0.75
N ARG A 81 9.71 -11.82 0.84
CA ARG A 81 9.80 -12.76 -0.29
C ARG A 81 8.52 -12.87 -1.11
N CYS A 82 7.36 -12.61 -0.50
CA CYS A 82 6.07 -12.68 -1.16
C CYS A 82 5.39 -11.32 -1.03
N HIS A 83 4.76 -10.83 -2.10
CA HIS A 83 4.08 -9.52 -2.06
C HIS A 83 2.54 -9.63 -2.15
N TRP A 84 2.00 -10.79 -2.54
CA TRP A 84 0.61 -10.91 -3.03
C TRP A 84 -0.28 -11.80 -2.16
N GLN A 85 0.21 -12.36 -1.04
CA GLN A 85 -0.58 -13.30 -0.24
C GLN A 85 -1.81 -12.71 0.44
N HIS A 86 -1.94 -11.38 0.44
CA HIS A 86 -3.07 -10.65 1.00
C HIS A 86 -4.16 -10.33 -0.04
N ILE A 87 -4.03 -10.89 -1.25
CA ILE A 87 -4.95 -10.71 -2.37
C ILE A 87 -5.60 -12.07 -2.65
N ASP A 88 -6.91 -12.08 -2.85
CA ASP A 88 -7.61 -13.26 -3.35
C ASP A 88 -7.03 -13.69 -4.70
N TYR A 89 -7.04 -15.00 -4.98
CA TYR A 89 -6.44 -15.54 -6.19
C TYR A 89 -7.26 -15.24 -7.45
N GLU A 90 -8.56 -15.02 -7.30
CA GLU A 90 -9.48 -14.75 -8.42
C GLU A 90 -9.49 -13.27 -8.87
N ALA A 91 -8.79 -12.39 -8.14
CA ALA A 91 -8.75 -10.94 -8.38
C ALA A 91 -7.78 -10.51 -9.49
#